data_AF-A0A8J8CLE9-F1
#
_entry.id   AF-A0A8J8CLE9-F1
#
_cell.length_a   1.000
_cell.length_b   1.000
_cell.length_c   1.000
_cell.angle_alpha   90.00
_cell.angle_beta   90.00
_cell.angle_gamma   90.00
#
_symmetry.space_group_name_H-M   'P 1'
#
loop_
_entity.id
_entity.type
_entity.pdbx_description
1 polymer ?
#
loop_
_entity_poly.entity_id
_entity_poly.type
_entity_poly.pdbx_seq_one_letter_code
_entity_poly.pdbx_strand_id
1 'polypeptide(L)'
;MAEKTETQKKPIKELDHQKIGKIIRLFGILLCIILAFGFAFTKAWYLAFLAAIIGGAFFNRMIYGFLVGMIGVGLGWSMYVLVEVGNSNIEILINQVTGIIIGDQSLGWVIILVIIVVGLIIGMLGGTLGSALRKILEPVIKKKMNKQE
;
A
#
# COMPACT_ATOMS: atom_id res chain seq x y z
N MET A 1 -35.30 7.71 -46.58
CA MET A 1 -34.12 7.03 -46.01
C MET A 1 -34.08 7.35 -44.53
N ALA A 2 -34.54 6.42 -43.68
CA ALA A 2 -34.49 6.58 -42.24
C ALA A 2 -33.38 5.65 -41.71
N GLU A 3 -32.29 6.27 -41.25
CA GLU A 3 -31.16 5.61 -40.62
C GLU A 3 -31.58 5.16 -39.22
N LYS A 4 -31.85 3.86 -39.07
CA LYS A 4 -32.11 3.25 -37.76
C LYS A 4 -30.81 3.20 -36.99
N THR A 5 -30.66 4.13 -36.04
CA THR A 5 -29.63 4.12 -35.01
C THR A 5 -29.92 2.96 -34.06
N GLU A 6 -29.31 1.80 -34.29
CA GLU A 6 -29.32 0.69 -33.34
C GLU A 6 -28.47 1.07 -32.12
N THR A 7 -29.13 1.59 -31.09
CA THR A 7 -28.58 1.65 -29.74
C THR A 7 -28.33 0.23 -29.23
N GLN A 8 -27.08 -0.23 -29.32
CA GLN A 8 -26.58 -1.44 -28.67
C GLN A 8 -26.84 -1.37 -27.15
N LYS A 9 -27.87 -2.06 -26.68
CA LYS A 9 -28.05 -2.36 -25.25
C LYS A 9 -26.95 -3.34 -24.83
N LYS A 10 -25.89 -2.83 -24.21
CA LYS A 10 -24.92 -3.66 -23.48
C LYS A 10 -25.67 -4.56 -22.48
N PRO A 11 -25.37 -5.88 -22.43
CA PRO A 11 -26.09 -6.80 -21.57
C PRO A 11 -25.88 -6.44 -20.09
N ILE A 12 -26.99 -6.26 -19.37
CA ILE A 12 -27.08 -5.76 -17.98
C ILE A 12 -26.22 -6.59 -17.00
N LYS A 13 -25.89 -7.84 -17.33
CA LYS A 13 -25.05 -8.75 -16.52
C LYS A 13 -23.56 -8.38 -16.47
N GLU A 14 -22.98 -7.78 -17.51
CA GLU A 14 -21.54 -7.42 -17.51
C GLU A 14 -21.24 -6.18 -16.67
N LEU A 15 -22.23 -5.29 -16.50
CA LEU A 15 -22.03 -4.01 -15.80
C LEU A 15 -21.81 -4.20 -14.29
N ASP A 16 -22.33 -5.29 -13.71
CA ASP A 16 -22.30 -5.54 -12.26
C ASP A 16 -20.92 -6.08 -11.81
N HIS A 17 -20.38 -7.09 -12.50
CA HIS A 17 -19.06 -7.66 -12.17
C HIS A 17 -17.91 -6.66 -12.25
N GLN A 18 -17.96 -5.73 -13.22
CA GLN A 18 -16.93 -4.71 -13.35
C GLN A 18 -16.96 -3.71 -12.18
N LYS A 19 -18.16 -3.34 -11.70
CA LYS A 19 -18.34 -2.42 -10.56
C LYS A 19 -17.89 -3.06 -9.26
N ILE A 20 -18.28 -4.31 -9.00
CA ILE A 20 -17.88 -5.08 -7.81
C ILE A 20 -16.35 -5.17 -7.72
N GLY A 21 -15.67 -5.50 -8.82
CA GLY A 21 -14.22 -5.58 -8.86
C GLY A 21 -13.50 -4.24 -8.62
N LYS A 22 -14.12 -3.09 -8.92
CA LYS A 22 -13.58 -1.78 -8.58
C LYS A 22 -13.74 -1.46 -7.10
N ILE A 23 -14.91 -1.75 -6.53
CA ILE A 23 -15.20 -1.52 -5.10
C ILE A 23 -14.24 -2.31 -4.22
N ILE A 24 -14.00 -3.59 -4.52
CA ILE A 24 -13.04 -4.43 -3.78
C ILE A 24 -11.62 -3.86 -3.82
N ARG A 25 -11.20 -3.31 -4.97
CA ARG A 25 -9.88 -2.69 -5.12
C ARG A 25 -9.77 -1.39 -4.31
N LEU A 26 -10.80 -0.54 -4.35
CA LEU A 26 -10.85 0.68 -3.54
C LEU A 26 -10.82 0.36 -2.05
N PHE A 27 -11.57 -0.66 -1.63
CA PHE A 27 -11.55 -1.15 -0.26
C PHE A 27 -10.15 -1.61 0.16
N GLY A 28 -9.44 -2.35 -0.70
CA GLY A 28 -8.05 -2.77 -0.42
C GLY A 28 -7.08 -1.60 -0.25
N ILE A 29 -7.25 -0.52 -1.02
CA ILE A 29 -6.44 0.71 -0.88
C ILE A 29 -6.73 1.39 0.46
N LEU A 30 -8.02 1.62 0.75
CA LEU A 30 -8.43 2.27 2.00
C LEU A 30 -7.98 1.47 3.21
N LEU A 31 -8.15 0.15 3.18
CA LEU A 31 -7.72 -0.75 4.24
C LEU A 31 -6.20 -0.69 4.44
N CYS A 32 -5.42 -0.69 3.36
CA CYS A 32 -3.97 -0.56 3.42
C CYS A 32 -3.56 0.74 4.09
N ILE A 33 -4.17 1.87 3.72
CA ILE A 33 -3.85 3.19 4.27
C ILE A 33 -4.23 3.24 5.75
N ILE A 34 -5.45 2.84 6.11
CA ILE A 34 -5.95 2.88 7.50
C ILE A 34 -5.07 2.02 8.41
N LEU A 35 -4.73 0.80 7.99
CA LEU A 35 -3.86 -0.09 8.75
C LEU A 35 -2.42 0.44 8.83
N ALA A 36 -1.88 0.95 7.72
CA ALA A 36 -0.53 1.51 7.72
C ALA A 36 -0.41 2.72 8.66
N PHE A 37 -1.38 3.63 8.64
CA PHE A 37 -1.47 4.72 9.60
C PHE A 37 -1.62 4.20 11.03
N GLY A 38 -2.59 3.32 11.28
CA GLY A 38 -2.82 2.75 12.60
C GLY A 38 -1.55 2.14 13.18
N PHE A 39 -0.83 1.33 12.40
CA PHE A 39 0.41 0.70 12.86
C PHE A 39 1.60 1.66 12.95
N ALA A 40 1.74 2.64 12.04
CA ALA A 40 2.83 3.61 12.10
C ALA A 40 2.76 4.46 13.38
N PHE A 41 1.57 4.85 13.82
CA PHE A 41 1.36 5.60 15.06
C PHE A 41 1.34 4.71 16.32
N THR A 42 1.48 3.40 16.18
CA THR A 42 1.74 2.51 17.30
C THR A 42 3.24 2.23 17.42
N LYS A 43 3.70 1.77 18.59
CA LYS A 43 5.08 1.24 18.73
C LYS A 43 5.33 -0.03 17.89
N ALA A 44 4.31 -0.55 17.20
CA ALA A 44 4.39 -1.74 16.37
C ALA A 44 4.56 -1.41 14.88
N TRP A 45 5.48 -0.49 14.57
CA TRP A 45 5.78 -0.03 13.21
C TRP A 45 6.07 -1.18 12.23
N TYR A 46 6.62 -2.30 12.69
CA TYR A 46 6.89 -3.49 11.90
C TYR A 46 5.62 -4.12 11.31
N LEU A 47 4.44 -3.89 11.92
CA LEU A 47 3.15 -4.32 11.41
C LEU A 47 2.70 -3.54 10.16
N ALA A 48 3.29 -2.38 9.87
CA ALA A 48 3.02 -1.66 8.63
C ALA A 48 3.36 -2.51 7.39
N PHE A 49 4.34 -3.42 7.50
CA PHE A 49 4.63 -4.39 6.46
C PHE A 49 3.45 -5.36 6.22
N LEU A 50 2.78 -5.81 7.29
CA LEU A 50 1.57 -6.63 7.17
C LEU A 50 0.41 -5.85 6.54
N ALA A 51 0.27 -4.56 6.85
CA ALA A 51 -0.72 -3.71 6.19
C ALA A 51 -0.52 -3.67 4.67
N ALA A 52 0.73 -3.54 4.21
CA ALA A 52 1.06 -3.61 2.79
C ALA A 52 0.75 -4.98 2.18
N ILE A 53 1.06 -6.09 2.86
CA ILE A 53 0.71 -7.45 2.39
C ILE A 53 -0.80 -7.60 2.22
N ILE A 54 -1.56 -7.20 3.24
CA ILE A 54 -3.02 -7.28 3.24
C ILE A 54 -3.60 -6.43 2.10
N GLY A 55 -3.15 -5.18 1.97
CA GLY A 55 -3.57 -4.28 0.88
C GLY A 55 -3.23 -4.83 -0.51
N GLY A 56 -2.00 -5.34 -0.67
CA GLY A 56 -1.51 -5.93 -1.91
C GLY A 56 -2.29 -7.17 -2.36
N ALA A 57 -2.81 -7.96 -1.41
CA ALA A 57 -3.63 -9.13 -1.71
C ALA A 57 -4.96 -8.78 -2.42
N PHE A 58 -5.42 -7.53 -2.37
CA PHE A 58 -6.61 -7.12 -3.13
C PHE A 58 -6.36 -6.90 -4.63
N PHE A 59 -5.11 -7.01 -5.09
CA PHE A 59 -4.73 -6.79 -6.48
C PHE A 59 -4.17 -8.05 -7.14
N ASN A 60 -4.63 -8.36 -8.35
CA ASN A 60 -4.14 -9.53 -9.09
C ASN A 60 -2.90 -9.21 -9.95
N ARG A 61 -2.62 -7.94 -10.25
CA ARG A 61 -1.38 -7.55 -10.91
C ARG A 61 -0.40 -7.01 -9.86
N MET A 62 0.81 -7.57 -9.85
CA MET A 62 1.86 -7.21 -8.89
C MET A 62 2.18 -5.71 -8.89
N ILE A 63 2.16 -5.06 -10.07
CA ILE A 63 2.41 -3.61 -10.16
C ILE A 63 1.40 -2.78 -9.37
N TYR A 64 0.14 -3.20 -9.28
CA TYR A 64 -0.85 -2.48 -8.48
C TYR A 64 -0.67 -2.77 -6.99
N GLY A 65 -0.34 -4.00 -6.59
CA GLY A 65 0.03 -4.30 -5.20
C GLY A 65 1.24 -3.50 -4.74
N PHE A 66 2.28 -3.45 -5.58
CA PHE A 66 3.47 -2.61 -5.39
C PHE A 66 3.10 -1.15 -5.14
N LEU A 67 2.30 -0.53 -6.02
CA LEU A 67 1.92 0.88 -5.90
C LEU A 67 1.09 1.14 -4.64
N VAL A 68 0.13 0.24 -4.33
CA VAL A 68 -0.73 0.40 -3.15
C VAL A 68 0.06 0.25 -1.86
N GLY A 69 0.94 -0.74 -1.76
CA GLY A 69 1.81 -0.91 -0.61
C GLY A 69 2.76 0.28 -0.43
N MET A 70 3.39 0.73 -1.52
CA MET A 70 4.28 1.89 -1.52
C MET A 70 3.56 3.17 -1.05
N ILE A 71 2.41 3.49 -1.64
CA ILE A 71 1.67 4.71 -1.33
C ILE A 71 1.05 4.59 0.08
N GLY A 72 0.44 3.47 0.41
CA GLY A 72 -0.23 3.27 1.71
C GLY A 72 0.74 3.34 2.88
N VAL A 73 1.79 2.52 2.85
CA VAL A 73 2.82 2.52 3.90
C VAL A 73 3.67 3.77 3.83
N GLY A 74 4.08 4.20 2.65
CA GLY A 74 4.86 5.43 2.48
C GLY A 74 4.18 6.65 3.08
N LEU A 75 2.89 6.86 2.80
CA LEU A 75 2.15 7.98 3.38
C LEU A 75 2.02 7.88 4.90
N GLY A 76 1.65 6.71 5.43
CA GLY A 76 1.55 6.51 6.88
C GLY A 76 2.89 6.72 7.59
N TRP A 77 3.96 6.20 7.00
CA TRP A 77 5.31 6.30 7.51
C TRP A 77 5.86 7.73 7.45
N SER A 78 5.71 8.41 6.32
CA SER A 78 6.09 9.80 6.16
C SER A 78 5.35 10.69 7.15
N MET A 79 4.04 10.49 7.32
CA MET A 79 3.26 11.27 8.28
C MET A 79 3.75 11.04 9.71
N TYR A 80 3.98 9.78 10.11
CA TYR A 80 4.53 9.45 11.41
C TYR A 80 5.88 10.13 11.66
N VAL A 81 6.81 10.04 10.71
CA VAL A 81 8.13 10.66 10.81
C VAL A 81 8.01 12.18 10.95
N LEU A 82 7.15 12.83 10.16
CA LEU A 82 6.95 14.29 10.24
C LEU A 82 6.37 14.71 11.60
N VAL A 83 5.42 13.94 12.14
CA VAL A 83 4.84 14.19 13.46
C VAL A 83 5.88 14.02 14.57
N GLU A 84 6.70 12.99 14.50
CA GLU A 84 7.78 12.75 15.47
C GLU A 84 8.88 13.81 15.40
N VAL A 85 9.27 14.25 14.21
CA VAL A 85 10.23 15.36 14.05
C VAL A 85 9.67 16.67 14.62
N GLY A 86 8.37 16.92 14.48
CA GLY A 86 7.74 18.15 15.00
C GLY A 86 7.44 18.13 16.51
N ASN A 87 7.16 16.97 17.09
CA ASN A 87 6.75 16.85 18.50
C ASN A 87 7.87 16.40 19.44
N SER A 88 8.88 15.72 18.92
CA SER A 88 9.94 15.11 19.70
C SER A 88 11.27 15.82 19.43
N ASN A 89 12.16 15.85 20.43
CA ASN A 89 13.55 16.32 20.26
C ASN A 89 14.40 15.36 19.39
N ILE A 90 13.76 14.55 18.54
CA ILE A 90 14.39 13.59 17.62
C ILE A 90 15.30 14.32 16.63
N GLU A 91 14.96 15.55 16.22
CA GLU A 91 15.80 16.37 15.37
C GLU A 91 17.21 16.56 15.97
N ILE A 92 17.31 16.81 17.27
CA ILE A 92 18.58 16.98 17.97
C ILE A 92 19.40 15.69 17.90
N LEU A 93 18.76 14.54 18.15
CA LEU A 93 19.42 13.24 18.07
C LEU A 93 19.91 12.94 16.65
N ILE A 94 19.06 13.20 15.65
CA ILE A 94 19.40 12.99 14.24
C ILE A 94 20.58 13.88 13.84
N ASN A 95 20.57 15.16 14.23
CA ASN A 95 21.65 16.10 13.94
C ASN A 95 22.97 15.68 14.60
N GLN A 96 22.93 15.15 15.82
CA GLN A 96 24.10 14.58 16.50
C GLN A 96 24.65 13.35 15.76
N VAL A 97 23.77 12.44 15.33
CA VAL A 97 24.16 11.26 14.55
C VAL A 97 24.82 11.67 13.22
N THR A 98 24.25 12.63 12.49
CA THR A 98 24.90 13.15 11.27
C THR A 98 26.21 13.88 11.56
N GLY A 99 26.29 14.62 12.67
CA GLY A 99 27.55 15.25 13.08
C GLY A 99 28.67 14.24 13.31
N ILE A 100 28.35 13.05 13.84
CA ILE A 100 29.32 11.97 14.05
C ILE A 100 29.68 11.25 12.74
N ILE A 101 28.69 10.92 11.91
CA ILE A 101 28.91 10.07 10.72
C ILE A 101 29.46 10.88 9.55
N ILE A 102 28.90 12.07 9.32
CA ILE A 102 29.14 12.90 8.13
C ILE A 102 30.04 14.10 8.48
N GLY A 103 30.17 14.45 9.76
CA GLY A 103 30.94 15.61 10.22
C GLY A 103 30.16 16.93 10.16
N ASP A 104 28.88 16.89 9.76
CA ASP A 104 28.04 18.07 9.61
C ASP A 104 26.66 17.83 10.24
N GLN A 105 26.34 18.64 11.25
CA GLN A 105 25.07 18.57 11.98
C GLN A 105 23.89 19.14 11.17
N SER A 106 24.15 19.92 10.12
CA SER A 106 23.11 20.51 9.27
C SER A 106 22.47 19.52 8.30
N LEU A 107 23.05 18.32 8.15
CA LEU A 107 22.60 17.28 7.23
C LEU A 107 21.60 16.29 7.83
N GLY A 108 21.06 16.54 9.03
CA GLY A 108 20.10 15.64 9.68
C GLY A 108 18.86 15.31 8.84
N TRP A 109 18.43 16.25 7.99
CA TRP A 109 17.32 16.03 7.05
C TRP A 109 17.58 14.88 6.06
N VAL A 110 18.84 14.55 5.76
CA VAL A 110 19.22 13.43 4.89
C VAL A 110 18.82 12.10 5.53
N ILE A 111 19.04 11.95 6.84
CA ILE A 111 18.63 10.74 7.58
C ILE A 111 17.10 10.60 7.55
N ILE A 112 16.37 11.71 7.74
CA ILE A 112 14.90 11.70 7.64
C ILE A 112 14.45 11.20 6.26
N LEU A 113 15.10 11.67 5.20
CA LEU A 113 14.80 11.25 3.83
C LEU A 113 15.07 9.75 3.65
N VAL A 114 16.20 9.24 4.15
CA VAL A 114 16.50 7.80 4.12
C VAL A 114 15.44 6.99 4.86
N ILE A 115 15.00 7.42 6.04
CA ILE A 115 13.94 6.74 6.82
C ILE A 115 12.63 6.67 6.01
N ILE A 116 12.26 7.76 5.33
CA ILE A 116 11.07 7.78 4.46
C ILE A 116 11.23 6.82 3.28
N VAL A 117 12.39 6.80 2.63
CA VAL A 117 12.69 5.89 1.52
C VAL A 117 12.61 4.44 1.96
N VAL A 118 13.10 4.11 3.16
CA VAL A 118 12.97 2.77 3.74
C VAL A 118 11.49 2.40 3.92
N GLY A 119 10.66 3.31 4.44
CA GLY A 119 9.22 3.09 4.55
C GLY A 119 8.55 2.80 3.20
N LEU A 120 8.91 3.55 2.15
CA LEU A 120 8.43 3.32 0.79
C LEU A 120 8.82 1.95 0.25
N ILE A 121 10.07 1.52 0.48
CA ILE A 121 10.58 0.20 0.04
C ILE A 121 9.85 -0.92 0.79
N ILE A 122 9.69 -0.80 2.11
CA ILE A 122 8.92 -1.76 2.92
C ILE A 122 7.49 -1.89 2.36
N GLY A 123 6.86 -0.76 2.06
CA GLY A 123 5.55 -0.72 1.41
C GLY A 123 5.52 -1.44 0.06
N MET A 124 6.45 -1.12 -0.84
CA MET A 124 6.58 -1.77 -2.16
C MET A 124 6.71 -3.29 -2.04
N LEU A 125 7.63 -3.76 -1.18
CA LEU A 125 7.91 -5.18 -1.00
C LEU A 125 6.70 -5.91 -0.42
N GLY A 126 6.08 -5.35 0.63
CA GLY A 126 4.90 -5.94 1.25
C GLY A 126 3.72 -6.04 0.27
N GLY A 127 3.46 -4.96 -0.47
CA GLY A 127 2.38 -4.91 -1.47
C GLY A 127 2.58 -5.89 -2.61
N THR A 128 3.83 -6.03 -3.09
CA THR A 128 4.20 -7.01 -4.11
C THR A 128 4.01 -8.43 -3.60
N LEU A 129 4.46 -8.72 -2.38
CA LEU A 129 4.31 -10.02 -1.74
C LEU A 129 2.83 -10.40 -1.56
N GLY A 130 1.99 -9.46 -1.12
CA GLY A 130 0.55 -9.66 -1.00
C GLY A 130 -0.12 -10.04 -2.33
N SER A 131 0.21 -9.33 -3.41
CA SER A 131 -0.27 -9.69 -4.75
C SER A 131 0.26 -11.03 -5.25
N ALA A 132 1.51 -11.38 -4.94
CA ALA A 132 2.10 -12.66 -5.30
C ALA A 132 1.41 -13.83 -4.55
N LEU A 133 1.16 -13.67 -3.25
CA LEU A 133 0.43 -14.64 -2.43
C LEU A 133 -0.97 -14.91 -2.99
N ARG A 134 -1.69 -13.86 -3.38
CA ARG A 134 -3.00 -14.03 -4.03
C ARG A 134 -2.92 -14.88 -5.29
N LYS A 135 -1.95 -14.61 -6.17
CA LYS A 135 -1.79 -15.39 -7.41
C LYS A 135 -1.54 -16.87 -7.15
N ILE A 136 -0.75 -17.19 -6.12
CA ILE A 136 -0.44 -18.57 -5.73
C ILE A 136 -1.67 -19.24 -5.11
N LEU A 137 -2.47 -18.51 -4.32
CA LEU A 137 -3.65 -19.04 -3.64
C LEU A 137 -4.89 -19.15 -4.55
N GLU A 138 -5.00 -18.31 -5.58
CA GLU A 138 -6.15 -18.30 -6.51
C GLU A 138 -6.48 -19.69 -7.11
N PRO A 139 -5.52 -20.49 -7.64
CA PRO A 139 -5.84 -21.83 -8.15
C PRO A 139 -6.29 -22.81 -7.05
N VAL A 140 -5.74 -22.70 -5.83
CA VAL A 140 -6.11 -23.56 -4.70
C VAL A 140 -7.55 -23.27 -4.26
N ILE A 141 -7.93 -22.00 -4.21
CA ILE A 141 -9.27 -21.55 -3.84
C ILE A 141 -10.29 -22.01 -4.89
N LYS A 142 -10.01 -21.79 -6.18
CA LYS A 142 -10.90 -22.25 -7.27
C LYS A 142 -11.10 -23.76 -7.26
N LYS A 143 -10.03 -24.54 -7.03
CA LYS A 143 -10.11 -26.00 -6.95
C LYS A 143 -10.98 -26.48 -5.78
N LYS A 144 -10.98 -25.78 -4.64
CA LYS A 144 -11.86 -26.11 -3.51
C LYS A 144 -13.32 -25.78 -3.81
N MET A 145 -13.60 -24.64 -4.42
CA MET A 145 -14.96 -24.24 -4.78
C MET A 145 -15.61 -25.21 -5.77
N ASN A 146 -14.90 -25.61 -6.83
CA ASN A 146 -15.43 -26.54 -7.83
C ASN A 146 -15.60 -27.99 -7.33
N LYS A 147 -15.08 -28.33 -6.14
CA LYS A 147 -15.29 -29.64 -5.51
C LYS A 147 -16.53 -29.68 -4.61
N GLN A 148 -17.17 -28.54 -4.38
CA GLN A 148 -18.36 -28.40 -3.54
C GLN A 148 -19.65 -28.19 -4.36
N GLU A 149 -19.53 -28.04 -5.69
CA GLU A 149 -20.62 -28.17 -6.65
C GLU A 149 -20.70 -29.62 -7.14
#